data_AF-A0A965G4S3-F1
#
_entry.id   AF-A0A965G4S3-F1
#
_cell.length_a   1.000
_cell.length_b   1.000
_cell.length_c   1.000
_cell.angle_alpha   90.00
_cell.angle_beta   90.00
_cell.angle_gamma   90.00
#
_symmetry.space_group_name_H-M   'P 1'
#
loop_
_entity.id
_entity.type
_entity.pdbx_description
1 polymer ?
#
loop_
_entity_poly.entity_id
_entity_poly.type
_entity_poly.pdbx_seq_one_letter_code
_entity_poly.pdbx_strand_id
1 'polypeptide(L)'
;MPGIGDYTAGAIASIAFKIPSPAFDANVARVLGRLTAKGGRSPRLPYLRCLAGKIVPQKDPGLHNQSLMELGALICLPRNPLCASCPLKSRCPSSRRIPGRPKPPPPVPLRETILLVKWGQKIWVTREHPRHRWKGLFLLPTVPGKPRTPRLLTIRYPFTRYRIQADVHLTNQPPAGIKGKWMCPGELRRAPFPSPHRKILRLAGRD
;
A
#
# COMPACT_ATOMS: atom_id res chain seq x y z
N MET A 1 19.63 -2.62 8.05
CA MET A 1 19.40 -1.70 6.90
C MET A 1 17.98 -1.20 6.92
N PRO A 2 17.72 0.13 6.95
CA PRO A 2 16.37 0.66 6.82
C PRO A 2 15.71 0.19 5.52
N GLY A 3 14.47 -0.28 5.58
CA GLY A 3 13.71 -0.74 4.41
C GLY A 3 13.86 -2.22 4.03
N ILE A 4 14.70 -2.99 4.73
CA ILE A 4 14.82 -4.45 4.57
C ILE A 4 14.17 -5.15 5.77
N GLY A 5 12.98 -5.72 5.58
CA GLY A 5 12.32 -6.58 6.57
C GLY A 5 12.54 -8.07 6.28
N ASP A 6 12.03 -8.95 7.16
CA ASP A 6 12.22 -10.41 7.10
C ASP A 6 11.98 -11.02 5.71
N TYR A 7 10.89 -10.62 5.04
CA TYR A 7 10.58 -11.07 3.68
C TYR A 7 11.69 -10.70 2.69
N THR A 8 12.08 -9.43 2.65
CA THR A 8 13.09 -8.93 1.72
C THR A 8 14.45 -9.57 1.99
N ALA A 9 14.81 -9.70 3.28
CA ALA A 9 16.03 -10.38 3.69
C ALA A 9 16.04 -11.85 3.20
N GLY A 10 14.97 -12.60 3.47
CA GLY A 10 14.86 -14.00 3.03
C GLY A 10 14.84 -14.17 1.52
N ALA A 11 14.15 -13.28 0.80
CA ALA A 11 14.12 -13.27 -0.66
C ALA A 11 15.52 -13.02 -1.24
N ILE A 12 16.24 -11.98 -0.79
CA ILE A 12 17.60 -11.68 -1.26
C ILE A 12 18.54 -12.85 -0.91
N ALA A 13 18.53 -13.31 0.34
CA ALA A 13 19.40 -14.38 0.81
C ALA A 13 19.22 -15.68 0.01
N SER A 14 17.97 -16.10 -0.23
CA SER A 14 17.69 -17.35 -0.94
C SER A 14 17.84 -17.28 -2.46
N ILE A 15 17.41 -16.18 -3.09
CA ILE A 15 17.41 -16.04 -4.55
C ILE A 15 18.80 -15.69 -5.05
N ALA A 16 19.43 -14.67 -4.48
CA ALA A 16 20.72 -14.19 -4.94
C ALA A 16 21.89 -15.00 -4.37
N PHE A 17 21.85 -15.35 -3.09
CA PHE A 17 22.98 -15.96 -2.39
C PHE A 17 22.80 -17.46 -2.09
N LYS A 18 21.68 -18.07 -2.53
CA LYS A 18 21.38 -19.50 -2.30
C LYS A 18 21.40 -19.90 -0.81
N ILE A 19 21.19 -18.95 0.09
CA ILE A 19 21.10 -19.20 1.53
C ILE A 19 19.68 -19.72 1.86
N PRO A 20 19.52 -20.84 2.59
CA PRO A 20 18.22 -21.40 2.98
C PRO A 20 17.44 -20.53 3.97
N SER A 21 16.95 -19.39 3.50
CA SER A 21 16.19 -18.41 4.28
C SER A 21 14.78 -18.26 3.70
N PRO A 22 13.71 -18.25 4.52
CA PRO A 22 12.34 -18.17 4.03
C PRO A 22 11.99 -16.78 3.50
N ALA A 23 11.48 -16.72 2.27
CA ALA A 23 10.83 -15.52 1.73
C ALA A 23 9.32 -15.58 2.01
N PHE A 24 8.91 -15.09 3.19
CA PHE A 24 7.52 -15.24 3.66
C PHE A 24 6.68 -13.97 3.45
N ASP A 25 5.90 -13.94 2.36
CA ASP A 25 4.95 -12.86 2.04
C ASP A 25 3.48 -13.28 2.28
N ALA A 26 2.53 -12.41 1.90
CA ALA A 26 1.10 -12.69 2.02
C ALA A 26 0.61 -13.80 1.06
N ASN A 27 1.33 -14.08 -0.02
CA ASN A 27 1.02 -15.17 -0.95
C ASN A 27 1.44 -16.52 -0.35
N VAL A 28 2.67 -16.63 0.13
CA VAL A 28 3.19 -17.80 0.83
C VAL A 28 2.37 -18.09 2.08
N ALA A 29 2.05 -17.06 2.89
CA ALA A 29 1.18 -17.23 4.06
C ALA A 29 -0.19 -17.83 3.69
N ARG A 30 -0.78 -17.42 2.55
CA ARG A 30 -2.07 -17.93 2.08
C ARG A 30 -1.95 -19.37 1.58
N VAL A 31 -0.91 -19.68 0.81
CA VAL A 31 -0.63 -21.05 0.31
C VAL A 31 -0.47 -22.01 1.49
N LEU A 32 0.46 -21.70 2.40
CA LEU A 32 0.73 -22.55 3.57
C LEU A 32 -0.48 -22.63 4.49
N GLY A 33 -1.18 -21.51 4.71
CA GLY A 33 -2.39 -21.48 5.53
C GLY A 33 -3.50 -22.40 5.01
N ARG A 34 -3.68 -22.48 3.69
CA ARG A 34 -4.64 -23.39 3.05
C ARG A 34 -4.17 -24.84 3.03
N LEU A 35 -2.89 -25.06 2.74
CA LEU A 35 -2.27 -26.39 2.68
C LEU A 35 -2.26 -27.08 4.06
N THR A 36 -2.18 -26.31 5.14
CA THR A 36 -2.12 -26.84 6.52
C THR A 36 -3.37 -26.56 7.34
N ALA A 37 -4.46 -26.15 6.69
CA ALA A 37 -5.72 -25.87 7.37
C ALA A 37 -6.27 -27.13 8.07
N LYS A 38 -6.80 -26.96 9.28
CA LYS A 38 -7.48 -28.02 10.04
C LYS A 38 -8.89 -27.55 10.42
N GLY A 39 -9.90 -28.39 10.22
CA GLY A 39 -11.30 -28.04 10.51
C GLY A 39 -11.79 -26.77 9.78
N GLY A 40 -11.27 -26.52 8.57
CA GLY A 40 -11.61 -25.32 7.79
C GLY A 40 -11.02 -24.01 8.34
N ARG A 41 -10.02 -24.07 9.22
CA ARG A 41 -9.33 -22.91 9.80
C ARG A 41 -7.84 -22.94 9.46
N SER A 42 -7.32 -21.80 9.00
CA SER A 42 -5.88 -21.63 8.76
C SER A 42 -5.13 -21.43 10.09
N PRO A 43 -3.90 -21.95 10.23
CA PRO A 43 -3.06 -21.64 11.39
C PRO A 43 -2.73 -20.14 11.50
N ARG A 44 -2.31 -19.73 12.70
CA ARG A 44 -1.90 -18.33 12.96
C ARG A 44 -0.60 -17.98 12.22
N LEU A 45 -0.44 -16.71 11.89
CA LEU A 45 0.70 -16.22 11.09
C LEU A 45 2.08 -16.58 11.67
N PRO A 46 2.34 -16.52 12.99
CA PRO A 46 3.64 -16.91 13.54
C PRO A 46 3.99 -18.39 13.28
N TYR A 47 3.00 -19.28 13.36
CA TYR A 47 3.18 -20.69 13.04
C TYR A 47 3.51 -20.88 11.56
N LEU A 48 2.78 -20.21 10.66
CA LEU A 48 3.02 -20.29 9.22
C LEU A 48 4.41 -19.76 8.83
N ARG A 49 4.89 -18.71 9.51
CA ARG A 49 6.25 -18.19 9.31
C ARG A 49 7.30 -19.21 9.77
N CYS A 50 7.10 -19.84 10.94
CA CYS A 50 7.97 -20.91 11.42
C CYS A 50 7.99 -22.10 10.43
N LEU A 51 6.82 -22.51 9.95
CA LEU A 51 6.70 -23.58 8.96
C LEU A 51 7.43 -23.23 7.67
N ALA A 52 7.28 -22.01 7.16
CA ALA A 52 7.99 -21.55 5.98
C ALA A 52 9.51 -21.73 6.12
N GLY A 53 10.09 -21.38 7.27
CA GLY A 53 11.50 -21.61 7.55
C GLY A 53 11.92 -23.08 7.58
N LYS A 54 11.04 -23.98 8.04
CA LYS A 54 11.31 -25.43 8.11
C LYS A 54 11.28 -26.14 6.76
N ILE A 55 10.54 -25.60 5.78
CA ILE A 55 10.35 -26.25 4.48
C ILE A 55 11.28 -25.73 3.38
N VAL A 56 12.02 -24.64 3.63
CA VAL A 56 13.02 -24.16 2.66
C VAL A 56 14.10 -25.23 2.49
N PRO A 57 14.30 -25.77 1.28
CA PRO A 57 15.31 -26.78 1.04
C PRO A 57 16.71 -26.19 1.07
N GLN A 58 17.70 -27.02 1.40
CA GLN A 58 19.12 -26.66 1.27
C GLN A 58 19.51 -26.46 -0.20
N LYS A 59 18.96 -27.30 -1.08
CA LYS A 59 19.17 -27.21 -2.53
C LYS A 59 18.12 -26.28 -3.15
N ASP A 60 18.60 -25.31 -3.91
CA ASP A 60 17.76 -24.34 -4.64
C ASP A 60 16.70 -23.61 -3.79
N PRO A 61 17.07 -23.01 -2.64
CA PRO A 61 16.11 -22.32 -1.75
C PRO A 61 15.39 -21.16 -2.43
N GLY A 62 16.08 -20.43 -3.31
CA GLY A 62 15.49 -19.37 -4.11
C GLY A 62 14.37 -19.87 -5.02
N LEU A 63 14.60 -20.98 -5.72
CA LEU A 63 13.59 -21.58 -6.61
C LEU A 63 12.38 -22.06 -5.83
N HIS A 64 12.58 -22.66 -4.65
CA HIS A 64 11.49 -23.05 -3.76
C HIS A 64 10.64 -21.85 -3.32
N ASN A 65 11.29 -20.80 -2.81
CA ASN A 65 10.62 -19.58 -2.38
C ASN A 65 9.85 -18.93 -3.54
N GLN A 66 10.47 -18.79 -4.71
CA GLN A 66 9.81 -18.27 -5.90
C GLN A 66 8.62 -19.13 -6.32
N SER A 67 8.75 -20.46 -6.30
CA SER A 67 7.65 -21.37 -6.63
C SER A 67 6.45 -21.20 -5.69
N LEU A 68 6.67 -21.04 -4.38
CA LEU A 68 5.58 -20.80 -3.43
C LEU A 68 4.93 -19.42 -3.61
N MET A 69 5.72 -18.39 -3.88
CA MET A 69 5.22 -17.04 -4.19
C MET A 69 4.35 -17.08 -5.46
N GLU A 70 4.86 -17.68 -6.53
CA GLU A 70 4.20 -17.77 -7.84
C GLU A 70 2.92 -18.62 -7.76
N LEU A 71 2.98 -19.75 -7.05
CA LEU A 71 1.80 -20.55 -6.77
C LEU A 71 0.71 -19.73 -6.08
N GLY A 72 1.09 -18.88 -5.11
CA GLY A 72 0.18 -17.97 -4.44
C GLY A 72 -0.37 -16.89 -5.37
N ALA A 73 0.47 -16.32 -6.23
CA ALA A 73 0.13 -15.22 -7.13
C ALA A 73 -0.78 -15.64 -8.28
N LEU A 74 -0.55 -16.82 -8.88
CA LEU A 74 -1.23 -17.25 -10.11
C LEU A 74 -2.36 -18.27 -9.89
N ILE A 75 -2.24 -19.14 -8.89
CA ILE A 75 -3.15 -20.30 -8.75
C ILE A 75 -3.94 -20.23 -7.45
N CYS A 76 -3.25 -20.13 -6.31
CA CYS A 76 -3.85 -20.11 -4.99
C CYS A 76 -4.36 -18.70 -4.64
N LEU A 77 -5.22 -18.13 -5.50
CA LEU A 77 -5.69 -16.75 -5.45
C LEU A 77 -6.48 -16.41 -4.19
N PRO A 78 -6.50 -15.15 -3.73
CA PRO A 78 -7.28 -14.73 -2.54
C PRO A 78 -8.77 -15.06 -2.64
N ARG A 79 -9.36 -14.92 -3.82
CA ARG A 79 -10.74 -15.29 -4.17
C ARG A 79 -10.68 -16.21 -5.38
N ASN A 80 -11.60 -17.17 -5.47
CA ASN A 80 -11.72 -18.10 -6.60
C ASN A 80 -10.38 -18.73 -7.05
N PRO A 81 -9.66 -19.44 -6.16
CA PRO A 81 -8.41 -20.11 -6.52
C PRO A 81 -8.64 -21.18 -7.59
N LEU A 82 -7.64 -21.35 -8.46
CA LEU A 82 -7.66 -22.30 -9.56
C LEU A 82 -7.25 -23.70 -9.05
N CYS A 83 -8.00 -24.24 -8.08
CA CYS A 83 -7.66 -25.50 -7.42
C CYS A 83 -7.53 -26.69 -8.39
N ALA A 84 -8.25 -26.67 -9.51
CA ALA A 84 -8.15 -27.73 -10.53
C ALA A 84 -6.75 -27.82 -11.15
N SER A 85 -6.08 -26.68 -11.35
CA SER A 85 -4.73 -26.57 -11.93
C SER A 85 -3.63 -26.54 -10.87
N CYS A 86 -3.97 -26.64 -9.58
CA CYS A 86 -3.01 -26.54 -8.49
C CYS A 86 -2.19 -27.84 -8.37
N PRO A 87 -0.84 -27.79 -8.44
CA PRO A 87 0.00 -28.98 -8.31
C PRO A 87 -0.11 -29.63 -6.91
N LEU A 88 -0.60 -28.89 -5.91
CA LEU A 88 -0.78 -29.38 -4.54
C LEU A 88 -2.22 -29.80 -4.22
N LYS A 89 -3.12 -29.84 -5.22
CA LYS A 89 -4.57 -30.10 -5.03
C LYS A 89 -4.84 -31.37 -4.21
N SER A 90 -4.20 -32.48 -4.57
CA SER A 90 -4.41 -33.79 -3.95
C SER A 90 -4.03 -33.84 -2.46
N ARG A 91 -3.14 -32.95 -2.02
CA ARG A 91 -2.67 -32.86 -0.63
C ARG A 91 -3.25 -31.66 0.13
N CYS A 92 -4.07 -30.84 -0.50
CA CYS A 92 -4.58 -29.61 0.08
C CYS A 92 -5.98 -29.81 0.70
N PRO A 93 -6.13 -29.74 2.03
CA PRO A 93 -7.43 -29.91 2.70
C PRO A 93 -8.40 -28.78 2.34
N SER A 94 -7.88 -27.63 1.90
CA SER A 94 -8.66 -26.46 1.49
C SER A 94 -9.06 -26.45 0.01
N SER A 95 -8.73 -27.50 -0.77
CA SER A 95 -8.97 -27.54 -2.22
C SER A 95 -10.46 -27.50 -2.58
N ARG A 96 -11.32 -28.11 -1.76
CA ARG A 96 -12.78 -28.12 -1.91
C ARG A 96 -13.48 -27.01 -1.13
N ARG A 97 -12.92 -26.59 0.01
CA ARG A 97 -13.50 -25.58 0.90
C ARG A 97 -12.42 -24.68 1.46
N ILE A 98 -12.43 -23.40 1.08
CA ILE A 98 -11.44 -22.42 1.51
C ILE A 98 -11.76 -21.95 2.94
N PRO A 99 -10.77 -21.87 3.84
CA PRO A 99 -10.94 -21.27 5.16
C PRO A 99 -11.46 -19.84 5.07
N GLY A 100 -12.39 -19.50 5.97
CA GLY A 100 -12.88 -18.13 6.09
C GLY A 100 -11.74 -17.16 6.40
N ARG A 101 -11.69 -16.03 5.71
CA ARG A 101 -10.75 -14.94 6.02
C ARG A 101 -11.41 -13.97 7.00
N PRO A 102 -10.71 -13.52 8.05
CA PRO A 102 -11.19 -12.42 8.87
C PRO A 102 -11.50 -11.21 7.98
N LYS A 103 -12.68 -10.62 8.15
CA LYS A 103 -12.99 -9.34 7.49
C LYS A 103 -12.08 -8.28 8.10
N PRO A 104 -11.32 -7.50 7.29
CA PRO A 104 -10.60 -6.37 7.84
C PRO A 104 -11.59 -5.37 8.45
N PRO A 105 -11.19 -4.63 9.49
CA PRO A 105 -12.04 -3.59 10.07
C PRO A 105 -12.39 -2.54 9.01
N PRO A 106 -13.58 -1.91 9.11
CA PRO A 106 -13.96 -0.85 8.18
C PRO A 106 -12.96 0.32 8.27
N PRO A 107 -12.65 0.98 7.13
CA PRO A 107 -11.79 2.16 7.15
C PRO A 107 -12.38 3.28 8.00
N VAL A 108 -11.53 4.02 8.71
CA VAL A 108 -11.92 5.15 9.54
C VAL A 108 -12.15 6.37 8.64
N PRO A 109 -13.33 7.02 8.66
CA PRO A 109 -13.54 8.26 7.92
C PRO A 109 -12.63 9.37 8.46
N LEU A 110 -12.00 10.12 7.57
CA LEU A 110 -11.16 11.25 7.92
C LEU A 110 -11.49 12.44 7.01
N ARG A 111 -11.72 13.61 7.60
CA ARG A 111 -11.90 14.86 6.87
C ARG A 111 -10.64 15.69 6.92
N GLU A 112 -10.28 16.26 5.78
CA GLU A 112 -9.12 17.14 5.65
C GLU A 112 -9.51 18.38 4.84
N THR A 113 -8.80 19.47 5.09
CA THR A 113 -8.91 20.69 4.30
C THR A 113 -7.58 20.90 3.58
N ILE A 114 -7.64 20.99 2.26
CA ILE A 114 -6.49 21.28 1.41
C ILE A 114 -6.66 22.68 0.82
N LEU A 115 -5.61 23.49 0.87
CA LEU A 115 -5.58 24.80 0.22
C LEU A 115 -4.96 24.68 -1.16
N LEU A 116 -5.65 25.19 -2.18
CA LEU A 116 -5.05 25.50 -3.47
C LEU A 116 -4.66 26.98 -3.43
N VAL A 117 -3.39 27.25 -3.16
CA VAL A 117 -2.87 28.60 -3.03
C VAL A 117 -2.30 29.05 -4.38
N LYS A 118 -2.94 30.00 -5.05
CA LYS A 118 -2.61 30.44 -6.42
C LYS A 118 -2.24 31.92 -6.47
N TRP A 119 -1.14 32.24 -7.14
CA TRP A 119 -0.74 33.61 -7.49
C TRP A 119 -0.30 33.66 -8.96
N GLY A 120 -1.14 34.26 -9.81
CA GLY A 120 -0.99 34.14 -11.26
C GLY A 120 -1.06 32.67 -11.70
N GLN A 121 -0.04 32.20 -12.42
CA GLN A 121 0.11 30.78 -12.79
C GLN A 121 0.93 29.96 -11.79
N LYS A 122 1.43 30.57 -10.71
CA LYS A 122 2.22 29.87 -9.70
C LYS A 122 1.30 29.29 -8.63
N ILE A 123 1.66 28.10 -8.14
CA ILE A 123 0.99 27.44 -7.03
C ILE A 123 1.98 27.32 -5.86
N TRP A 124 1.53 27.66 -4.66
CA TRP A 124 2.34 27.46 -3.45
C TRP A 124 2.21 26.02 -2.96
N VAL A 125 3.36 25.41 -2.67
CA VAL A 125 3.46 24.00 -2.29
C VAL A 125 4.33 23.84 -1.05
N THR A 126 4.08 22.78 -0.29
CA THR A 126 4.85 22.41 0.90
C THR A 126 5.36 20.98 0.79
N ARG A 127 6.27 20.58 1.68
CA ARG A 127 6.67 19.18 1.92
C ARG A 127 6.19 18.67 3.29
N GLU A 128 5.39 19.48 3.98
CA GLU A 128 4.88 19.20 5.31
C GLU A 128 3.42 18.75 5.26
N HIS A 129 3.10 17.71 6.03
CA HIS A 129 1.74 17.24 6.23
C HIS A 129 1.50 17.16 7.74
N PRO A 130 0.37 17.65 8.28
CA PRO A 130 0.11 17.66 9.73
C PRO A 130 0.21 16.28 10.41
N ARG A 131 -0.14 15.22 9.67
CA ARG A 131 -0.04 13.81 10.10
C ARG A 131 1.26 13.09 9.66
N HIS A 132 2.31 13.83 9.30
CA HIS A 132 3.62 13.30 8.83
C HIS A 132 3.53 12.29 7.66
N ARG A 133 2.54 12.44 6.78
CA ARG A 133 2.37 11.58 5.60
C ARG A 133 3.16 12.10 4.41
N TRP A 134 3.51 11.21 3.49
CA TRP A 134 4.13 11.54 2.20
C TRP A 134 5.47 12.29 2.32
N LYS A 135 6.27 11.95 3.34
CA LYS A 135 7.60 12.52 3.56
C LYS A 135 8.44 12.47 2.27
N GLY A 136 9.01 13.60 1.88
CA GLY A 136 9.84 13.74 0.68
C GLY A 136 9.09 14.14 -0.59
N LEU A 137 7.75 14.12 -0.59
CA LEU A 137 6.92 14.56 -1.73
C LEU A 137 6.46 16.01 -1.55
N PHE A 138 6.15 16.67 -2.66
CA PHE A 138 5.46 17.95 -2.62
C PHE A 138 3.96 17.75 -2.43
N LEU A 139 3.35 18.71 -1.74
CA LEU A 139 1.96 18.68 -1.32
C LEU A 139 1.34 20.06 -1.55
N LEU A 140 0.03 20.05 -1.73
CA LEU A 140 -0.79 21.22 -1.45
C LEU A 140 -0.99 21.30 0.07
N PRO A 141 -0.98 22.51 0.66
CA PRO A 141 -1.01 22.65 2.11
C PRO A 141 -2.28 22.05 2.70
N THR A 142 -2.12 21.21 3.71
CA THR A 142 -3.23 20.64 4.47
C THR A 142 -3.30 21.35 5.80
N VAL A 143 -4.45 21.95 6.11
CA VAL A 143 -4.65 22.78 7.30
C VAL A 143 -5.75 22.19 8.19
N PRO A 144 -5.67 22.37 9.52
CA PRO A 144 -6.76 22.02 10.42
C PRO A 144 -7.95 22.97 10.22
N GLY A 145 -9.16 22.48 10.55
CA GLY A 145 -10.38 23.29 10.54
C GLY A 145 -10.95 23.57 9.14
N LYS A 146 -12.00 24.39 9.10
CA LYS A 146 -12.69 24.77 7.87
C LYS A 146 -12.39 26.25 7.58
N PRO A 147 -11.63 26.57 6.52
CA PRO A 147 -11.24 27.94 6.22
C PRO A 147 -12.45 28.73 5.72
N ARG A 148 -12.40 30.05 5.86
CA ARG A 148 -13.45 30.98 5.38
C ARG A 148 -13.46 31.14 3.85
N THR A 149 -12.47 30.61 3.17
CA THR A 149 -12.28 30.70 1.71
C THR A 149 -13.30 29.82 0.96
N PRO A 150 -13.65 30.16 -0.29
CA PRO A 150 -14.59 29.37 -1.08
C PRO A 150 -14.05 27.95 -1.31
N ARG A 151 -14.93 26.96 -1.12
CA ARG A 151 -14.62 25.57 -1.45
C ARG A 151 -14.74 25.40 -2.96
N LEU A 152 -13.65 25.01 -3.60
CA LEU A 152 -13.57 24.75 -5.03
C LEU A 152 -14.16 23.38 -5.39
N LEU A 153 -13.71 22.34 -4.69
CA LEU A 153 -14.13 20.96 -4.95
C LEU A 153 -13.91 20.06 -3.74
N THR A 154 -14.44 18.85 -3.78
CA THR A 154 -14.18 17.79 -2.80
C THR A 154 -13.62 16.57 -3.52
N ILE A 155 -12.51 16.02 -3.02
CA ILE A 155 -12.00 14.72 -3.46
C ILE A 155 -12.15 13.68 -2.36
N ARG A 156 -12.30 12.41 -2.77
CA ARG A 156 -12.28 11.27 -1.86
C ARG A 156 -11.21 10.29 -2.29
N TYR A 157 -10.41 9.79 -1.34
CA TYR A 157 -9.36 8.82 -1.63
C TYR A 157 -9.08 7.91 -0.42
N PRO A 158 -8.68 6.64 -0.65
CA PRO A 158 -8.27 5.74 0.43
C PRO A 158 -6.82 6.00 0.86
N PHE A 159 -6.52 5.74 2.13
CA PHE A 159 -5.15 5.66 2.65
C PHE A 159 -5.07 4.58 3.73
N THR A 160 -4.61 3.37 3.40
CA THR A 160 -4.51 2.16 4.28
C THR A 160 -5.66 1.96 5.28
N ARG A 161 -5.67 2.70 6.40
CA ARG A 161 -6.67 2.68 7.47
C ARG A 161 -7.83 3.67 7.26
N TYR A 162 -7.64 4.72 6.46
CA TYR A 162 -8.55 5.86 6.36
C TYR A 162 -9.30 5.90 5.04
N ARG A 163 -10.54 6.38 5.10
CA ARG A 163 -11.29 6.88 3.95
C ARG A 163 -11.35 8.39 4.03
N ILE A 164 -10.54 9.04 3.20
CA ILE A 164 -10.32 10.49 3.31
C ILE A 164 -11.29 11.21 2.39
N GLN A 165 -11.98 12.21 2.94
CA GLN A 165 -12.66 13.24 2.21
C GLN A 165 -11.91 14.55 2.42
N ALA A 166 -11.31 15.07 1.35
CA ALA A 166 -10.59 16.34 1.39
C ALA A 166 -11.39 17.41 0.66
N ASP A 167 -11.76 18.47 1.40
CA ASP A 167 -12.36 19.67 0.83
C ASP A 167 -11.23 20.61 0.40
N VAL A 168 -11.26 21.03 -0.86
CA VAL A 168 -10.23 21.88 -1.48
C VAL A 168 -10.75 23.29 -1.56
N HIS A 169 -10.00 24.24 -1.03
CA HIS A 169 -10.37 25.65 -1.01
C HIS A 169 -9.35 26.48 -1.79
N LEU A 170 -9.83 27.42 -2.61
CA LEU A 170 -8.97 28.33 -3.36
C LEU A 170 -8.62 29.54 -2.49
N THR A 171 -7.36 29.93 -2.49
CA THR A 171 -6.87 31.15 -1.83
C THR A 171 -5.66 31.71 -2.60
N ASN A 172 -5.33 32.98 -2.39
CA ASN A 172 -4.10 33.59 -2.87
C ASN A 172 -3.05 33.78 -1.77
N GLN A 173 -3.37 33.43 -0.53
CA GLN A 173 -2.48 33.57 0.62
C GLN A 173 -1.99 32.21 1.13
N PRO A 174 -0.67 31.99 1.21
CA PRO A 174 -0.10 30.84 1.89
C PRO A 174 -0.52 30.79 3.36
N PRO A 175 -0.80 29.59 3.92
CA PRO A 175 -1.10 29.45 5.34
C PRO A 175 0.10 29.81 6.22
N ALA A 176 -0.17 30.54 7.32
CA ALA A 176 0.84 30.88 8.31
C ALA A 176 1.44 29.64 8.98
N GLY A 177 2.74 29.68 9.28
CA GLY A 177 3.44 28.63 10.02
C GLY A 177 3.77 27.36 9.22
N ILE A 178 3.38 27.27 7.95
CA ILE A 178 3.73 26.14 7.06
C ILE A 178 4.85 26.60 6.13
N LYS A 179 5.98 25.88 6.09
CA LYS A 179 7.06 26.20 5.15
C LYS A 179 6.71 25.70 3.76
N GLY A 180 7.05 26.48 2.74
CA GLY A 180 6.76 26.12 1.36
C GLY A 180 7.37 27.06 0.34
N LYS A 181 7.09 26.82 -0.93
CA LYS A 181 7.59 27.63 -2.03
C LYS A 181 6.58 27.72 -3.16
N TRP A 182 6.69 28.77 -3.97
CA TRP A 182 5.96 28.90 -5.22
C TRP A 182 6.57 28.00 -6.30
N MET A 183 5.72 27.36 -7.10
CA MET A 183 6.11 26.59 -8.27
C MET A 183 5.34 27.05 -9.50
N CYS A 184 6.07 27.26 -10.59
CA CYS A 184 5.54 27.53 -11.92
C CYS A 184 4.93 26.25 -12.56
N PRO A 185 4.10 26.37 -13.61
CA PRO A 185 3.47 25.21 -14.25
C PRO A 185 4.45 24.13 -14.72
N GLY A 186 5.62 24.52 -15.25
CA GLY A 186 6.67 23.59 -15.67
C GLY A 186 7.25 22.78 -14.50
N GLU A 187 7.48 23.42 -13.36
CA GLU A 187 7.96 22.76 -12.14
C GLU A 187 6.90 21.83 -11.56
N LEU A 188 5.63 22.25 -11.53
CA LEU A 188 4.52 21.45 -11.04
C LEU A 188 4.39 20.12 -11.79
N ARG A 189 4.56 20.13 -13.13
CA ARG A 189 4.48 18.92 -13.96
C ARG A 189 5.54 17.88 -13.58
N ARG A 190 6.77 18.32 -13.29
CA ARG A 190 7.91 17.44 -12.98
C ARG A 190 8.02 17.05 -11.50
N ALA A 191 7.56 17.92 -10.61
CA ALA A 191 7.66 17.72 -9.17
C ALA A 191 6.85 16.49 -8.73
N PRO A 192 7.37 15.65 -7.82
CA PRO A 192 6.67 14.45 -7.36
C PRO A 192 5.59 14.80 -6.32
N PHE A 193 4.33 14.50 -6.64
CA PHE A 193 3.18 14.65 -5.75
C PHE A 193 2.51 13.30 -5.51
N PRO A 194 1.89 13.07 -4.34
CA PRO A 194 0.95 11.98 -4.16
C PRO A 194 -0.23 12.09 -5.15
N SER A 195 -0.77 10.95 -5.54
CA SER A 195 -1.89 10.87 -6.50
C SER A 195 -3.07 11.81 -6.17
N PRO A 196 -3.54 11.95 -4.91
CA PRO A 196 -4.61 12.89 -4.56
C PRO A 196 -4.27 14.36 -4.89
N HIS A 197 -3.08 14.83 -4.53
CA HIS A 197 -2.67 16.21 -4.80
C HIS A 197 -2.45 16.45 -6.29
N ARG A 198 -1.90 15.46 -7.01
CA ARG A 198 -1.82 15.51 -8.48
C ARG A 198 -3.19 15.57 -9.13
N LYS A 199 -4.19 14.88 -8.58
CA LYS A 199 -5.57 14.95 -9.07
C LYS A 199 -6.16 16.35 -8.85
N ILE A 200 -5.94 16.98 -7.70
CA ILE A 200 -6.40 18.35 -7.43
C ILE A 200 -5.79 19.33 -8.44
N LEU A 201 -4.46 19.30 -8.64
CA LEU A 201 -3.78 20.16 -9.61
C LEU A 201 -4.32 19.99 -11.04
N ARG A 202 -4.65 18.75 -11.45
CA ARG A 202 -5.24 18.48 -12.77
C ARG A 202 -6.68 18.97 -12.90
N LEU A 203 -7.48 18.83 -11.85
CA LEU A 203 -8.88 19.27 -11.88
C LEU A 203 -8.99 20.80 -11.84
N ALA A 204 -8.11 21.47 -11.10
CA ALA A 204 -8.11 22.94 -10.97
C ALA A 204 -7.37 23.68 -12.09
N GLY A 205 -6.74 22.95 -13.02
CA GLY A 205 -6.07 23.52 -14.21
C GLY A 205 -6.87 23.36 -15.50
N ARG A 206 -8.16 23.02 -15.40
CA ARG A 206 -9.10 22.89 -16.54
C ARG A 206 -9.93 24.16 -16.78
N ASP A 207 -9.62 25.24 -16.07
CA ASP A 207 -10.24 26.57 -16.21
C ASP A 207 -9.28 27.52 -16.94
#